data_AF-A0A4R8QUY4-F1
#
_entry.id   AF-A0A4R8QUY4-F1
#
_cell.length_a   1.000
_cell.length_b   1.000
_cell.length_c   1.000
_cell.angle_alpha   90.00
_cell.angle_beta   90.00
_cell.angle_gamma   90.00
#
_symmetry.space_group_name_H-M   'P 1'
#
loop_
_entity.id
_entity.type
_entity.pdbx_description
1 polymer ?
#
loop_
_entity_poly.entity_id
_entity_poly.type
_entity_poly.pdbx_seq_one_letter_code
_entity_poly.pdbx_strand_id
1 'polypeptide(L)'
;MKLVSLITAPLKISLAVADTGLAVASKAIDTGREILAELPGGQPHDGQGRAHPAAGAGLVGTLESLLGMVGRKSPLHSAMKVAELMEEDKPIGRALRPGGPVERVMAPGGLADRLTEPGGVLDRLFAKDGPVDRLTSQDGALDRALAPGGLVDQLLAEDGILERLMREEGVLDKFTAKDGPLQQLANLSEVLTKAAPSIDALTPTVELLTDTVSALSSVISPLGGFLPRLRPSRPSSAPRPVRSERVIDEPVARRESGSAGQPD
;
A
#
# COMPACT_ATOMS: atom_id res chain seq x y z
N MET A 1 -51.33 -7.79 -30.19
CA MET A 1 -50.28 -6.78 -30.47
C MET A 1 -49.86 -6.02 -29.20
N LYS A 2 -49.25 -6.68 -28.19
CA LYS A 2 -48.72 -6.02 -26.97
C LYS A 2 -47.55 -6.80 -26.33
N LEU A 3 -46.52 -7.13 -27.11
CA LEU A 3 -45.24 -7.65 -26.55
C LEU A 3 -44.00 -6.84 -26.94
N VAL A 4 -44.10 -5.94 -27.93
CA VAL A 4 -42.97 -5.08 -28.35
C VAL A 4 -42.86 -3.82 -27.48
N SER A 5 -43.92 -3.44 -26.77
CA SER A 5 -43.94 -2.21 -25.96
C SER A 5 -43.24 -2.34 -24.60
N LEU A 6 -42.81 -3.54 -24.19
CA LEU A 6 -42.11 -3.74 -22.92
C LEU A 6 -40.58 -3.69 -23.08
N ILE A 7 -40.06 -3.82 -24.29
CA ILE A 7 -38.61 -3.80 -24.58
C ILE A 7 -38.08 -2.36 -24.75
N THR A 8 -38.96 -1.39 -25.03
CA THR A 8 -38.57 0.01 -25.31
C THR A 8 -38.89 1.01 -24.18
N ALA A 9 -39.37 0.53 -23.04
CA ALA A 9 -39.70 1.38 -21.89
C ALA A 9 -38.53 2.22 -21.32
N PRO A 10 -37.27 1.72 -21.22
CA PRO A 10 -36.17 2.54 -20.68
C PRO A 10 -35.70 3.64 -21.65
N LEU A 11 -35.98 3.53 -22.95
CA LEU A 11 -35.58 4.52 -23.96
C LEU A 11 -36.42 5.81 -23.93
N LYS A 12 -37.62 5.80 -23.33
CA LYS A 12 -38.49 6.99 -23.28
C LYS A 12 -38.23 7.88 -22.07
N ILE A 13 -37.59 7.35 -21.03
CA ILE A 13 -37.25 8.10 -19.81
C ILE A 13 -35.99 8.97 -20.06
N SER A 14 -35.07 8.53 -20.91
CA SER A 14 -33.86 9.30 -21.27
C SER A 14 -34.13 10.48 -22.21
N LEU A 15 -35.19 10.43 -23.01
CA LEU A 15 -35.50 11.51 -23.96
C LEU A 15 -36.10 12.75 -23.28
N ALA A 16 -36.90 12.60 -22.23
CA ALA A 16 -37.51 13.72 -21.52
C ALA A 16 -36.51 14.53 -20.66
N VAL A 17 -35.41 13.91 -20.23
CA VAL A 17 -34.30 14.58 -19.52
C VAL A 17 -33.44 15.39 -20.49
N ALA A 18 -33.33 14.98 -21.76
CA ALA A 18 -32.54 15.70 -22.76
C ALA A 18 -33.14 17.08 -23.10
N ASP A 19 -34.46 17.20 -23.22
CA ASP A 19 -35.11 18.47 -23.60
C ASP A 19 -35.02 19.54 -22.50
N THR A 20 -35.03 19.16 -21.23
CA THR A 20 -34.87 20.10 -20.11
C THR A 20 -33.41 20.54 -19.94
N GLY A 21 -32.45 19.63 -20.15
CA GLY A 21 -31.03 19.95 -20.14
C GLY A 21 -30.62 20.91 -21.27
N LEU A 22 -31.19 20.73 -22.47
CA LEU A 22 -30.88 21.58 -23.62
C LEU A 22 -31.40 23.02 -23.44
N ALA A 23 -32.57 23.21 -22.83
CA ALA A 23 -33.12 24.53 -22.54
C ALA A 23 -32.28 25.32 -21.52
N VAL A 24 -31.75 24.63 -20.50
CA VAL A 24 -30.85 25.24 -19.51
C VAL A 24 -29.48 25.56 -20.14
N ALA A 25 -28.96 24.67 -20.98
CA ALA A 25 -27.70 24.90 -21.69
C ALA A 25 -27.80 26.08 -22.67
N SER A 26 -28.90 26.22 -23.42
CA SER A 26 -29.11 27.36 -24.31
C SER A 26 -29.14 28.68 -23.53
N LYS A 27 -29.83 28.70 -22.38
CA LYS A 27 -29.91 29.90 -21.53
C LYS A 27 -28.56 30.28 -20.91
N ALA A 28 -27.71 29.29 -20.61
CA ALA A 28 -26.34 29.50 -20.15
C ALA A 28 -25.42 30.03 -21.27
N ILE A 29 -25.64 29.61 -22.51
CA ILE A 29 -24.90 30.11 -23.68
C ILE A 29 -25.33 31.55 -23.99
N ASP A 30 -26.61 31.88 -23.92
CA ASP A 30 -27.11 33.23 -24.17
C ASP A 30 -26.58 34.22 -23.11
N THR A 31 -26.57 33.84 -21.83
CA THR A 31 -25.95 34.65 -20.76
C THR A 31 -24.43 34.75 -20.92
N GLY A 32 -23.76 33.68 -21.34
CA GLY A 32 -22.34 33.73 -21.70
C GLY A 32 -22.07 34.71 -22.85
N ARG A 33 -22.97 34.77 -23.84
CA ARG A 33 -22.87 35.67 -24.99
C ARG A 33 -23.15 37.13 -24.62
N GLU A 34 -24.07 37.37 -23.69
CA GLU A 34 -24.36 38.70 -23.12
C GLU A 34 -23.15 39.24 -22.35
N ILE A 35 -22.50 38.41 -21.52
CA ILE A 35 -21.25 38.76 -20.81
C ILE A 35 -20.08 38.99 -21.78
N LEU A 36 -20.01 38.23 -22.88
CA LEU A 36 -19.03 38.44 -23.95
C LEU A 36 -19.32 39.70 -24.79
N ALA A 37 -20.58 40.13 -24.87
CA ALA A 37 -20.99 41.35 -25.56
C ALA A 37 -20.81 42.60 -24.69
N GLU A 38 -20.71 42.45 -23.36
CA GLU A 38 -20.55 43.52 -22.39
C GLU A 38 -19.07 43.78 -22.02
N LEU A 39 -18.16 43.72 -23.00
CA LEU A 39 -16.81 44.31 -22.86
C LEU A 39 -16.82 45.77 -23.34
N PRO A 40 -17.06 46.77 -22.48
CA PRO A 40 -16.56 48.10 -22.70
C PRO A 40 -15.05 48.13 -22.39
N GLY A 41 -14.34 48.90 -23.21
CA GLY A 41 -12.89 49.02 -23.22
C GLY A 41 -12.28 49.46 -21.88
N GLY A 42 -10.95 49.27 -21.83
CA GLY A 42 -10.13 49.26 -20.63
C GLY A 42 -10.19 50.48 -19.72
N GLN A 43 -9.80 50.23 -18.47
CA GLN A 43 -8.84 51.04 -17.72
C GLN A 43 -8.31 50.28 -16.49
N PRO A 44 -7.05 50.49 -16.09
CA PRO A 44 -6.46 49.90 -14.88
C PRO A 44 -6.85 50.72 -13.64
N HIS A 45 -7.27 50.02 -12.58
CA HIS A 45 -7.44 50.61 -11.25
C HIS A 45 -6.22 50.27 -10.38
N ASP A 46 -5.40 51.28 -10.13
CA ASP A 46 -4.43 51.32 -9.03
C ASP A 46 -5.18 51.46 -7.69
N GLY A 47 -4.77 50.69 -6.68
CA GLY A 47 -5.41 50.73 -5.35
C GLY A 47 -4.61 49.99 -4.28
N GLN A 48 -3.77 50.73 -3.56
CA GLN A 48 -3.04 50.37 -2.35
C GLN A 48 -3.87 49.63 -1.28
N GLY A 49 -3.26 48.63 -0.63
CA GLY A 49 -3.83 47.98 0.56
C GLY A 49 -2.88 47.02 1.30
N ARG A 50 -1.92 47.61 2.04
CA ARG A 50 -1.24 47.18 3.28
C ARG A 50 -1.15 45.67 3.69
N ALA A 51 0.07 45.32 4.11
CA ALA A 51 0.49 44.13 4.87
C ALA A 51 -0.23 43.97 6.23
N HIS A 52 -0.57 42.78 6.76
CA HIS A 52 0.20 41.74 7.49
C HIS A 52 -0.85 40.91 8.31
N PRO A 53 -0.53 39.89 9.15
CA PRO A 53 0.41 38.76 9.11
C PRO A 53 -0.29 37.41 9.47
N ALA A 54 0.52 36.39 9.75
CA ALA A 54 0.21 34.98 10.01
C ALA A 54 -0.69 34.65 11.24
N ALA A 55 -1.07 33.36 11.28
CA ALA A 55 -1.51 32.53 12.41
C ALA A 55 -3.03 32.37 12.62
N GLY A 56 -3.56 31.28 12.03
CA GLY A 56 -4.92 30.78 12.23
C GLY A 56 -5.26 29.62 11.31
N ALA A 57 -4.33 28.67 11.14
CA ALA A 57 -4.52 27.48 10.31
C ALA A 57 -5.43 26.46 11.01
N GLY A 58 -6.73 26.75 11.04
CA GLY A 58 -7.76 25.75 11.28
C GLY A 58 -8.22 25.17 9.95
N LEU A 59 -8.63 23.89 9.95
CA LEU A 59 -9.21 23.12 8.84
C LEU A 59 -10.19 23.90 7.92
N VAL A 60 -10.79 24.96 8.46
CA VAL A 60 -11.66 25.91 7.74
C VAL A 60 -10.87 26.74 6.70
N GLY A 61 -9.66 27.23 6.99
CA GLY A 61 -8.86 28.03 6.05
C GLY A 61 -8.23 27.21 4.92
N THR A 62 -7.91 25.93 5.19
CA THR A 62 -7.50 24.99 4.14
C THR A 62 -8.68 24.56 3.29
N LEU A 63 -9.87 24.37 3.87
CA LEU A 63 -11.11 24.15 3.13
C LEU A 63 -11.52 25.39 2.34
N GLU A 64 -11.41 26.62 2.86
CA GLU A 64 -11.64 27.86 2.11
C GLU A 64 -10.65 28.01 0.94
N SER A 65 -9.40 27.59 1.14
CA SER A 65 -8.37 27.56 0.10
C SER A 65 -8.63 26.46 -0.94
N LEU A 66 -9.23 25.33 -0.55
CA LEU A 66 -9.61 24.22 -1.45
C LEU A 66 -10.92 24.53 -2.20
N LEU A 67 -11.90 25.14 -1.54
CA LEU A 67 -13.18 25.58 -2.11
C LEU A 67 -12.97 26.81 -3.02
N GLY A 68 -12.07 27.71 -2.65
CA GLY A 68 -11.57 28.79 -3.49
C GLY A 68 -10.77 28.30 -4.70
N MET A 69 -10.23 27.08 -4.65
CA MET A 69 -9.55 26.41 -5.77
C MET A 69 -10.51 25.71 -6.74
N VAL A 70 -11.70 25.35 -6.31
CA VAL A 70 -12.69 24.61 -7.12
C VAL A 70 -13.61 25.54 -7.91
N GLY A 71 -13.78 26.79 -7.48
CA GLY A 71 -14.76 27.71 -8.07
C GLY A 71 -14.32 28.59 -9.24
N ARG A 72 -13.02 28.88 -9.43
CA ARG A 72 -12.54 29.80 -10.48
C ARG A 72 -11.12 29.49 -10.95
N LYS A 73 -10.84 28.26 -11.36
CA LYS A 73 -9.64 28.02 -12.18
C LYS A 73 -9.95 28.54 -13.57
N SER A 74 -9.59 29.81 -13.79
CA SER A 74 -9.59 30.42 -15.13
C SER A 74 -8.98 29.41 -16.09
N PRO A 75 -9.63 29.08 -17.22
CA PRO A 75 -9.08 28.16 -18.22
C PRO A 75 -7.69 28.59 -18.68
N LEU A 76 -7.39 29.90 -18.58
CA LEU A 76 -6.08 30.48 -18.81
C LEU A 76 -5.03 29.97 -17.82
N HIS A 77 -5.37 29.79 -16.54
CA HIS A 77 -4.46 29.29 -15.52
C HIS A 77 -4.18 27.78 -15.69
N SER A 78 -5.19 26.99 -16.08
CA SER A 78 -4.99 25.59 -16.45
C SER A 78 -4.12 25.45 -17.69
N ALA A 79 -4.34 26.31 -18.70
CA ALA A 79 -3.51 26.36 -19.90
C ALA A 79 -2.06 26.76 -19.58
N MET A 80 -1.87 27.76 -18.71
CA MET A 80 -0.55 28.16 -18.23
C MET A 80 0.13 27.03 -17.47
N LYS A 81 -0.62 26.26 -16.65
CA LYS A 81 -0.05 25.13 -15.90
C LYS A 81 0.37 23.97 -16.82
N VAL A 82 -0.42 23.69 -17.85
CA VAL A 82 -0.04 22.71 -18.89
C VAL A 82 1.20 23.18 -19.64
N ALA A 83 1.26 24.45 -20.06
CA ALA A 83 2.44 25.03 -20.69
C ALA A 83 3.67 24.94 -19.79
N GLU A 84 3.51 25.21 -18.50
CA GLU A 84 4.55 25.04 -17.49
C GLU A 84 5.06 23.60 -17.45
N LEU A 85 4.16 22.60 -17.45
CA LEU A 85 4.55 21.19 -17.41
C LEU A 85 5.23 20.70 -18.70
N MET A 86 4.89 21.30 -19.84
CA MET A 86 5.49 21.00 -21.14
C MET A 86 6.85 21.68 -21.38
N GLU A 87 7.31 22.53 -20.46
CA GLU A 87 8.63 23.13 -20.51
C GLU A 87 9.74 22.05 -20.50
N GLU A 88 10.76 22.21 -21.35
CA GLU A 88 11.73 21.17 -21.72
C GLU A 88 12.56 20.65 -20.53
N ASP A 89 12.78 21.50 -19.52
CA ASP A 89 13.53 21.15 -18.31
C ASP A 89 12.70 20.40 -17.25
N LYS A 90 11.37 20.43 -17.38
CA LYS A 90 10.44 19.74 -16.48
C LYS A 90 10.33 18.26 -16.85
N PRO A 91 9.93 17.39 -15.91
CA PRO A 91 9.89 15.94 -16.14
C PRO A 91 9.05 15.54 -17.35
N ILE A 92 7.92 16.22 -17.59
CA ILE A 92 7.07 15.96 -18.75
C ILE A 92 7.75 16.45 -20.04
N GLY A 93 8.23 17.69 -20.11
CA GLY A 93 9.00 18.18 -21.27
C GLY A 93 10.22 17.31 -21.60
N ARG A 94 10.99 16.88 -20.60
CA ARG A 94 12.13 15.96 -20.78
C ARG A 94 11.71 14.57 -21.26
N ALA A 95 10.55 14.09 -20.82
CA ALA A 95 10.03 12.80 -21.21
C ALA A 95 9.56 12.78 -22.67
N LEU A 96 8.98 13.89 -23.13
CA LEU A 96 8.41 14.10 -24.48
C LEU A 96 9.40 14.68 -25.51
N ARG A 97 10.56 15.20 -25.07
CA ARG A 97 11.61 15.69 -25.95
C ARG A 97 12.06 14.61 -26.94
N PRO A 98 12.52 14.97 -28.16
CA PRO A 98 13.09 14.03 -29.10
C PRO A 98 14.16 13.11 -28.49
N GLY A 99 14.01 11.80 -28.70
CA GLY A 99 14.85 10.75 -28.10
C GLY A 99 14.57 10.47 -26.61
N GLY A 100 13.53 11.09 -26.05
CA GLY A 100 13.10 10.93 -24.68
C GLY A 100 12.53 9.54 -24.36
N PRO A 101 12.36 9.18 -23.08
CA PRO A 101 11.77 7.91 -22.66
C PRO A 101 10.42 7.60 -23.30
N VAL A 102 9.55 8.61 -23.48
CA VAL A 102 8.22 8.41 -24.08
C VAL A 102 8.37 8.02 -25.55
N GLU A 103 9.21 8.75 -26.29
CA GLU A 103 9.47 8.43 -27.69
C GLU A 103 10.14 7.05 -27.85
N ARG A 104 11.01 6.62 -26.93
CA ARG A 104 11.58 5.25 -26.99
C ARG A 104 10.56 4.15 -26.69
N VAL A 105 9.59 4.42 -25.82
CA VAL A 105 8.51 3.47 -25.53
C VAL A 105 7.55 3.38 -26.72
N MET A 106 7.24 4.51 -27.34
CA MET A 106 6.32 4.64 -28.48
C MET A 106 6.99 4.46 -29.86
N ALA A 107 8.31 4.35 -29.90
CA ALA A 107 9.06 4.16 -31.14
C ALA A 107 8.63 2.84 -31.80
N PRO A 108 8.68 2.75 -33.14
CA PRO A 108 8.40 1.51 -33.85
C PRO A 108 9.27 0.34 -33.32
N GLY A 109 8.64 -0.76 -32.94
CA GLY A 109 9.29 -1.93 -32.31
C GLY A 109 9.74 -1.71 -30.86
N GLY A 110 9.33 -0.60 -30.25
CA GLY A 110 9.57 -0.22 -28.87
C GLY A 110 8.73 -1.03 -27.88
N LEU A 111 8.76 -0.62 -26.60
CA LEU A 111 8.06 -1.35 -25.54
C LEU A 111 6.54 -1.34 -25.74
N ALA A 112 5.95 -0.21 -26.16
CA ALA A 112 4.52 -0.14 -26.41
C ALA A 112 4.11 -1.15 -27.49
N ASP A 113 4.81 -1.15 -28.63
CA ASP A 113 4.56 -2.09 -29.73
C ASP A 113 4.70 -3.55 -29.30
N ARG A 114 5.73 -3.92 -28.53
CA ARG A 114 5.90 -5.31 -28.05
C ARG A 114 4.85 -5.74 -27.02
N LEU A 115 4.30 -4.78 -26.28
CA LEU A 115 3.24 -5.07 -25.32
C LEU A 115 1.91 -5.26 -26.04
N THR A 116 1.65 -4.49 -27.11
CA THR A 116 0.39 -4.45 -27.86
C THR A 116 0.38 -5.30 -29.13
N GLU A 117 1.54 -5.82 -29.58
CA GLU A 117 1.62 -6.68 -30.75
C GLU A 117 0.78 -7.94 -30.58
N PRO A 118 0.30 -8.56 -31.68
CA PRO A 118 -0.37 -9.85 -31.62
C PRO A 118 0.49 -10.91 -30.93
N GLY A 119 -0.04 -11.57 -29.92
CA GLY A 119 0.70 -12.47 -29.04
C GLY A 119 1.59 -11.77 -28.01
N GLY A 120 1.55 -10.46 -27.91
CA GLY A 120 2.22 -9.66 -26.88
C GLY A 120 1.64 -9.90 -25.48
N VAL A 121 2.20 -9.22 -24.47
CA VAL A 121 1.77 -9.39 -23.07
C VAL A 121 0.35 -8.89 -22.86
N LEU A 122 0.00 -7.73 -23.43
CA LEU A 122 -1.36 -7.19 -23.29
C LEU A 122 -2.34 -8.05 -24.09
N ASP A 123 -1.98 -8.47 -25.30
CA ASP A 123 -2.84 -9.34 -26.11
C ASP A 123 -3.16 -10.66 -25.37
N ARG A 124 -2.16 -11.32 -24.76
CA ARG A 124 -2.39 -12.53 -23.93
C ARG A 124 -3.17 -12.25 -22.64
N LEU A 125 -2.98 -11.08 -22.05
CA LEU A 125 -3.63 -10.71 -20.81
C LEU A 125 -5.15 -10.50 -21.03
N PHE A 126 -5.51 -9.89 -22.15
CA PHE A 126 -6.88 -9.59 -22.58
C PHE A 126 -7.47 -10.63 -23.55
N ALA A 127 -6.72 -11.64 -23.94
CA ALA A 127 -7.21 -12.74 -24.75
C ALA A 127 -8.38 -13.45 -24.06
N LYS A 128 -9.21 -14.11 -24.88
CA LYS A 128 -10.26 -15.00 -24.39
C LYS A 128 -9.66 -16.11 -23.53
N ASP A 129 -10.29 -16.40 -22.40
CA ASP A 129 -9.77 -17.28 -21.35
C ASP A 129 -8.44 -16.80 -20.75
N GLY A 130 -8.04 -15.55 -20.98
CA GLY A 130 -6.89 -14.90 -20.38
C GLY A 130 -7.13 -14.49 -18.92
N PRO A 131 -6.09 -14.02 -18.21
CA PRO A 131 -6.22 -13.67 -16.80
C PRO A 131 -7.23 -12.55 -16.54
N VAL A 132 -7.29 -11.52 -17.40
CA VAL A 132 -8.30 -10.46 -17.25
C VAL A 132 -9.68 -11.01 -17.58
N ASP A 133 -9.83 -11.72 -18.68
CA ASP A 133 -11.11 -12.30 -19.09
C ASP A 133 -11.72 -13.20 -18.00
N ARG A 134 -10.93 -14.10 -17.39
CA ARG A 134 -11.38 -14.95 -16.26
C ARG A 134 -11.67 -14.17 -14.97
N LEU A 135 -10.97 -13.05 -14.78
CA LEU A 135 -11.18 -12.21 -13.61
C LEU A 135 -12.50 -11.44 -13.74
N THR A 136 -12.79 -10.93 -14.94
CA THR A 136 -13.95 -10.10 -15.27
C THR A 136 -15.14 -10.88 -15.83
N SER A 137 -14.99 -12.18 -16.09
CA SER A 137 -16.09 -13.03 -16.56
C SER A 137 -17.20 -13.10 -15.52
N GLN A 138 -18.40 -13.49 -15.96
CA GLN A 138 -19.49 -13.84 -15.06
C GLN A 138 -19.03 -14.94 -14.08
N ASP A 139 -19.32 -14.78 -12.80
CA ASP A 139 -18.81 -15.60 -11.68
C ASP A 139 -17.27 -15.58 -11.50
N GLY A 140 -16.58 -14.67 -12.20
CA GLY A 140 -15.16 -14.38 -12.06
C GLY A 140 -14.82 -13.88 -10.66
N ALA A 141 -13.53 -13.80 -10.33
CA ALA A 141 -13.13 -13.35 -9.00
C ALA A 141 -13.48 -11.86 -8.75
N LEU A 142 -13.48 -11.01 -9.78
CA LEU A 142 -13.90 -9.62 -9.65
C LEU A 142 -15.42 -9.52 -9.53
N ASP A 143 -16.16 -10.27 -10.35
CA ASP A 143 -17.63 -10.33 -10.29
C ASP A 143 -18.11 -10.79 -8.92
N ARG A 144 -17.55 -11.89 -8.37
CA ARG A 144 -17.87 -12.36 -7.01
C ARG A 144 -17.44 -11.42 -5.89
N ALA A 145 -16.35 -10.67 -6.09
CA ALA A 145 -15.91 -9.69 -5.11
C ALA A 145 -16.85 -8.47 -5.06
N LEU A 146 -17.39 -8.06 -6.20
CA LEU A 146 -18.29 -6.90 -6.36
C LEU A 146 -19.78 -7.27 -6.27
N ALA A 147 -20.13 -8.56 -6.33
CA ALA A 147 -21.50 -9.02 -6.17
C ALA A 147 -22.06 -8.60 -4.80
N PRO A 148 -23.39 -8.41 -4.69
CA PRO A 148 -24.02 -8.08 -3.41
C PRO A 148 -23.67 -9.08 -2.30
N GLY A 149 -23.16 -8.58 -1.18
CA GLY A 149 -22.66 -9.39 -0.07
C GLY A 149 -21.29 -10.04 -0.33
N GLY A 150 -20.63 -9.68 -1.43
CA GLY A 150 -19.29 -10.12 -1.80
C GLY A 150 -18.20 -9.53 -0.92
N LEU A 151 -16.94 -9.76 -1.30
CA LEU A 151 -15.79 -9.32 -0.51
C LEU A 151 -15.76 -7.80 -0.32
N VAL A 152 -16.03 -7.03 -1.38
CA VAL A 152 -16.02 -5.56 -1.32
C VAL A 152 -17.11 -5.08 -0.35
N ASP A 153 -18.32 -5.61 -0.45
CA ASP A 153 -19.41 -5.30 0.47
C ASP A 153 -19.07 -5.66 1.92
N GLN A 154 -18.45 -6.81 2.18
CA GLN A 154 -18.04 -7.21 3.54
C GLN A 154 -16.91 -6.33 4.10
N LEU A 155 -16.02 -5.87 3.21
CA LEU A 155 -14.92 -4.99 3.57
C LEU A 155 -15.44 -3.59 3.95
N LEU A 156 -16.44 -3.09 3.21
CA LEU A 156 -17.05 -1.76 3.37
C LEU A 156 -18.30 -1.74 4.25
N ALA A 157 -18.77 -2.91 4.72
CA ALA A 157 -19.92 -3.01 5.61
C ALA A 157 -19.72 -2.22 6.90
N GLU A 158 -20.82 -1.89 7.58
CA GLU A 158 -20.79 -1.36 8.94
C GLU A 158 -20.06 -2.35 9.85
N ASP A 159 -19.10 -1.86 10.65
CA ASP A 159 -18.15 -2.69 11.42
C ASP A 159 -17.28 -3.64 10.58
N GLY A 160 -17.18 -3.40 9.27
CA GLY A 160 -16.33 -4.11 8.34
C GLY A 160 -14.84 -3.94 8.63
N ILE A 161 -14.01 -4.69 7.90
CA ILE A 161 -12.55 -4.69 8.12
C ILE A 161 -11.98 -3.29 7.89
N LEU A 162 -12.40 -2.59 6.81
CA LEU A 162 -11.89 -1.26 6.53
C LEU A 162 -12.32 -0.25 7.59
N GLU A 163 -13.59 -0.29 8.00
CA GLU A 163 -14.10 0.59 9.05
C GLU A 163 -13.35 0.36 10.37
N ARG A 164 -13.13 -0.89 10.80
CA ARG A 164 -12.36 -1.20 12.02
C ARG A 164 -10.89 -0.83 11.94
N LEU A 165 -10.30 -0.87 10.74
CA LEU A 165 -8.93 -0.44 10.52
C LEU A 165 -8.82 1.08 10.58
N MET A 166 -9.75 1.81 9.97
CA MET A 166 -9.74 3.28 9.82
C MET A 166 -10.44 4.04 10.95
N ARG A 167 -11.17 3.35 11.83
CA ARG A 167 -11.80 3.95 13.00
C ARG A 167 -10.77 4.69 13.84
N GLU A 168 -11.20 5.77 14.50
CA GLU A 168 -10.43 6.45 15.54
C GLU A 168 -10.06 5.45 16.65
N GLU A 169 -8.78 5.42 17.06
CA GLU A 169 -8.21 4.37 17.93
C GLU A 169 -8.24 2.94 17.33
N GLY A 170 -8.42 2.85 16.01
CA GLY A 170 -8.37 1.64 15.22
C GLY A 170 -6.97 1.05 15.12
N VAL A 171 -6.85 -0.07 14.40
CA VAL A 171 -5.54 -0.72 14.22
C VAL A 171 -4.60 0.21 13.45
N LEU A 172 -5.06 0.84 12.36
CA LEU A 172 -4.20 1.71 11.57
C LEU A 172 -3.72 2.89 12.42
N ASP A 173 -4.64 3.53 13.14
CA ASP A 173 -4.35 4.66 14.02
C ASP A 173 -3.30 4.29 15.09
N LYS A 174 -3.47 3.17 15.80
CA LYS A 174 -2.49 2.68 16.79
C LYS A 174 -1.13 2.35 16.21
N PHE A 175 -1.08 1.83 15.00
CA PHE A 175 0.18 1.52 14.32
C PHE A 175 0.89 2.79 13.86
N THR A 176 0.15 3.81 13.43
CA THR A 176 0.68 5.10 12.96
C THR A 176 0.78 6.17 14.06
N ALA A 177 0.29 5.87 15.27
CA ALA A 177 0.29 6.78 16.40
C ALA A 177 1.72 7.20 16.77
N LYS A 178 1.82 8.38 17.39
CA LYS A 178 3.07 8.84 18.00
C LYS A 178 3.51 7.84 19.06
N ASP A 179 4.78 7.43 19.00
CA ASP A 179 5.37 6.36 19.82
C ASP A 179 4.77 4.96 19.57
N GLY A 180 4.01 4.81 18.47
CA GLY A 180 3.47 3.53 18.02
C GLY A 180 4.54 2.58 17.46
N PRO A 181 4.16 1.33 17.19
CA PRO A 181 5.09 0.28 16.71
C PRO A 181 5.86 0.68 15.45
N LEU A 182 5.22 1.36 14.49
CA LEU A 182 5.89 1.78 13.27
C LEU A 182 6.95 2.86 13.54
N GLN A 183 6.68 3.78 14.46
CA GLN A 183 7.67 4.78 14.85
C GLN A 183 8.83 4.14 15.62
N GLN A 184 8.58 3.13 16.45
CA GLN A 184 9.64 2.38 17.15
C GLN A 184 10.54 1.65 16.17
N LEU A 185 9.97 1.03 15.13
CA LEU A 185 10.74 0.40 14.05
C LEU A 185 11.54 1.42 13.25
N ALA A 186 10.96 2.58 12.94
CA ALA A 186 11.67 3.67 12.26
C ALA A 186 12.84 4.20 13.11
N ASN A 187 12.61 4.45 14.40
CA ASN A 187 13.64 4.90 15.35
C ASN A 187 14.74 3.84 15.51
N LEU A 188 14.39 2.55 15.58
CA LEU A 188 15.37 1.47 15.64
C LEU A 188 16.21 1.41 14.36
N SER A 189 15.59 1.56 13.19
CA SER A 189 16.32 1.63 11.91
C SER A 189 17.30 2.81 11.89
N GLU A 190 16.92 3.96 12.43
CA GLU A 190 17.80 5.12 12.55
C GLU A 190 18.97 4.86 13.51
N VAL A 191 18.69 4.25 14.68
CA VAL A 191 19.73 3.85 15.64
C VAL A 191 20.69 2.84 15.02
N LEU A 192 20.20 1.84 14.29
CA LEU A 192 21.04 0.86 13.60
C LEU A 192 21.89 1.52 12.50
N THR A 193 21.31 2.45 11.74
CA THR A 193 22.06 3.23 10.74
C THR A 193 23.16 4.07 11.38
N LYS A 194 22.88 4.64 12.56
CA LYS A 194 23.83 5.45 13.32
C LYS A 194 24.87 4.62 14.08
N ALA A 195 24.54 3.37 14.42
CA ALA A 195 25.43 2.43 15.10
C ALA A 195 26.33 1.66 14.12
N ALA A 196 25.96 1.53 12.84
CA ALA A 196 26.75 0.82 11.84
C ALA A 196 28.21 1.32 11.73
N PRO A 197 28.49 2.64 11.70
CA PRO A 197 29.87 3.15 11.70
C PRO A 197 30.61 2.89 13.01
N SER A 198 29.91 2.87 14.15
CA SER A 198 30.50 2.58 15.46
C SER A 198 30.90 1.12 15.61
N ILE A 199 30.15 0.20 15.00
CA ILE A 199 30.50 -1.24 14.93
C ILE A 199 31.73 -1.43 14.03
N ASP A 200 31.80 -0.73 12.90
CA ASP A 200 32.95 -0.80 11.98
C ASP A 200 34.24 -0.26 12.63
N ALA A 201 34.14 0.79 13.43
CA ALA A 201 35.25 1.34 14.20
C ALA A 201 35.76 0.42 15.32
N LEU A 202 34.96 -0.56 15.78
CA LEU A 202 35.36 -1.53 16.81
C LEU A 202 36.11 -2.74 16.24
N THR A 203 35.98 -3.03 14.95
CA THR A 203 36.68 -4.11 14.24
C THR A 203 38.19 -4.19 14.55
N PRO A 204 38.99 -3.10 14.42
CA PRO A 204 40.42 -3.16 14.73
C PRO A 204 40.73 -3.41 16.21
N THR A 205 39.82 -3.01 17.11
CA THR A 205 39.99 -3.23 18.56
C THR A 205 39.74 -4.69 18.92
N VAL A 206 38.79 -5.35 18.23
CA VAL A 206 38.49 -6.78 18.38
C VAL A 206 39.63 -7.63 17.81
N GLU A 207 40.23 -7.23 16.69
CA GLU A 207 41.43 -7.89 16.14
C GLU A 207 42.61 -7.81 17.11
N LEU A 208 42.91 -6.63 17.67
CA LEU A 208 43.94 -6.45 18.69
C LEU A 208 43.68 -7.28 19.97
N LEU A 209 42.42 -7.38 20.41
CA LEU A 209 42.07 -8.24 21.55
C LEU A 209 42.24 -9.73 21.21
N THR A 210 41.88 -10.13 19.99
CA THR A 210 42.02 -11.52 19.53
C THR A 210 43.49 -11.92 19.41
N ASP A 211 44.34 -11.01 18.92
CA ASP A 211 45.78 -11.21 18.80
C ASP A 211 46.46 -11.26 20.17
N THR A 212 46.09 -10.36 21.09
CA THR A 212 46.64 -10.35 22.44
C THR A 212 46.21 -11.57 23.25
N VAL A 213 44.96 -12.01 23.12
CA VAL A 213 44.48 -13.27 23.73
C VAL A 213 45.16 -14.49 23.11
N SER A 214 45.40 -14.49 21.80
CA SER A 214 46.15 -15.56 21.12
C SER A 214 47.62 -15.59 21.56
N ALA A 215 48.25 -14.43 21.72
CA ALA A 215 49.60 -14.32 22.25
C ALA A 215 49.67 -14.78 23.72
N LEU A 216 48.68 -14.41 24.54
CA LEU A 216 48.58 -14.84 25.94
C LEU A 216 48.35 -16.37 26.03
N SER A 217 47.50 -16.93 25.17
CA SER A 217 47.25 -18.37 25.06
C SER A 217 48.48 -19.15 24.59
N SER A 218 49.26 -18.56 23.68
CA SER A 218 50.55 -19.11 23.22
C SER A 218 51.60 -19.16 24.35
N VAL A 219 51.60 -18.17 25.25
CA VAL A 219 52.47 -18.12 26.43
C VAL A 219 52.00 -19.06 27.55
N ILE A 220 50.68 -19.29 27.66
CA ILE A 220 50.08 -20.17 28.68
C ILE A 220 50.06 -21.64 28.24
N SER A 221 50.08 -21.94 26.93
CA SER A 221 50.14 -23.32 26.40
C SER A 221 51.33 -24.14 26.93
N PRO A 222 52.56 -23.60 27.01
CA PRO A 222 53.69 -24.26 27.66
C PRO A 222 53.45 -24.54 29.16
N LEU A 223 52.76 -23.63 29.87
CA LEU A 223 52.49 -23.74 31.31
C LEU A 223 51.40 -24.78 31.62
N GLY A 224 50.44 -25.00 30.71
CA GLY A 224 49.44 -26.07 30.80
C GLY A 224 50.00 -27.48 30.59
N GLY A 225 51.22 -27.60 30.04
CA GLY A 225 51.92 -28.88 29.84
C GLY A 225 52.62 -29.45 31.08
N PHE A 226 52.78 -28.66 32.14
CA PHE A 226 53.49 -29.05 33.36
C PHE A 226 52.60 -29.64 34.46
N LEU A 227 51.29 -29.80 34.21
CA LEU A 227 50.46 -30.58 35.13
C LEU A 227 50.85 -32.06 35.02
N PRO A 228 51.24 -32.72 36.13
CA PRO A 228 51.48 -34.15 36.14
C PRO A 228 50.23 -34.85 35.63
N ARG A 229 50.33 -35.52 34.48
CA ARG A 229 49.32 -36.47 34.03
C ARG A 229 49.26 -37.60 35.05
N LEU A 230 48.45 -37.43 36.09
CA LEU A 230 48.04 -38.52 36.96
C LEU A 230 47.38 -39.54 36.04
N ARG A 231 48.08 -40.66 35.80
CA ARG A 231 47.55 -41.78 35.01
C ARG A 231 46.23 -42.19 35.66
N PRO A 232 45.08 -42.09 34.98
CA PRO A 232 43.88 -42.73 35.48
C PRO A 232 44.11 -44.24 35.38
N SER A 233 44.32 -44.87 36.54
CA SER A 233 44.16 -46.31 36.66
C SER A 233 42.74 -46.65 36.21
N ARG A 234 42.64 -47.61 35.29
CA ARG A 234 41.39 -48.02 34.65
C ARG A 234 40.80 -49.20 35.43
N PRO A 235 39.84 -49.01 36.35
CA PRO A 235 38.96 -50.11 36.73
C PRO A 235 37.92 -50.31 35.63
N SER A 236 37.97 -51.49 35.02
CA SER A 236 36.94 -52.03 34.15
C SER A 236 35.60 -52.07 34.90
N SER A 237 34.59 -51.35 34.40
CA SER A 237 33.20 -51.61 34.76
C SER A 237 32.31 -51.22 33.57
N ALA A 238 31.74 -52.23 32.93
CA ALA A 238 30.79 -52.09 31.84
C ALA A 238 29.46 -51.50 32.34
N PRO A 239 28.76 -50.67 31.55
CA PRO A 239 27.42 -50.19 31.92
C PRO A 239 26.39 -51.31 31.71
N ARG A 240 25.82 -51.77 32.82
CA ARG A 240 24.65 -52.65 32.87
C ARG A 240 23.40 -51.79 32.59
N PRO A 241 22.55 -52.09 31.60
CA PRO A 241 21.31 -51.35 31.42
C PRO A 241 20.35 -51.61 32.59
N VAL A 242 19.95 -50.55 33.26
CA VAL A 242 18.94 -50.55 34.32
C VAL A 242 17.56 -50.71 33.67
N ARG A 243 16.88 -51.81 34.03
CA ARG A 243 15.50 -52.12 33.67
C ARG A 243 14.56 -51.19 34.43
N SER A 244 13.69 -50.52 33.70
CA SER A 244 12.64 -49.64 34.20
C SER A 244 11.69 -50.41 35.11
N GLU A 245 11.62 -50.06 36.39
CA GLU A 245 10.50 -50.45 37.24
C GLU A 245 9.52 -49.28 37.26
N ARG A 246 8.47 -49.44 36.46
CA ARG A 246 7.37 -48.49 36.31
C ARG A 246 6.54 -48.56 37.60
N VAL A 247 6.90 -47.76 38.59
CA VAL A 247 6.01 -47.37 39.68
C VAL A 247 5.01 -46.40 39.08
N ILE A 248 3.76 -46.82 38.91
CA ILE A 248 2.51 -46.08 39.16
C ILE A 248 1.43 -47.15 39.03
N ASP A 249 0.98 -47.67 40.17
CA ASP A 249 -0.34 -48.28 40.28
C ASP A 249 -1.10 -47.54 41.38
N GLU A 250 -2.17 -46.89 40.91
CA GLU A 250 -3.40 -46.51 41.62
C GLU A 250 -3.32 -45.50 42.81
N PRO A 251 -4.43 -44.78 43.16
CA PRO A 251 -5.81 -45.28 43.05
C PRO A 251 -6.94 -44.26 42.73
N VAL A 252 -8.11 -44.84 42.48
CA VAL A 252 -9.48 -44.31 42.70
C VAL A 252 -10.10 -43.42 41.62
N ALA A 253 -11.04 -44.00 40.88
CA ALA A 253 -12.36 -43.39 40.69
C ALA A 253 -13.46 -44.47 40.65
N ARG A 254 -14.18 -44.53 41.77
CA ARG A 254 -15.44 -45.26 41.99
C ARG A 254 -16.60 -44.49 41.32
N ARG A 255 -17.64 -45.22 40.91
CA ARG A 255 -19.00 -44.84 40.44
C ARG A 255 -19.14 -45.01 38.91
N GLU A 256 -20.12 -45.68 38.33
CA GLU A 256 -21.42 -46.23 38.74
C GLU A 256 -21.78 -47.28 37.67
N SER A 257 -22.04 -48.54 38.04
CA SER A 257 -23.33 -49.21 37.88
C SER A 257 -24.27 -48.69 36.78
N GLY A 258 -24.53 -49.51 35.75
CA GLY A 258 -25.80 -49.42 35.03
C GLY A 258 -25.82 -49.83 33.55
N SER A 259 -26.21 -51.08 33.32
CA SER A 259 -27.24 -51.47 32.34
C SER A 259 -26.93 -51.60 30.83
N ALA A 260 -27.27 -52.81 30.35
CA ALA A 260 -27.66 -53.22 28.99
C ALA A 260 -26.55 -53.24 27.92
N GLY A 261 -26.39 -54.26 27.10
CA GLY A 261 -27.23 -55.40 26.72
C GLY A 261 -26.79 -55.76 25.30
N GLN A 262 -26.29 -56.99 25.11
CA GLN A 262 -25.88 -57.50 23.81
C GLN A 262 -27.09 -58.09 23.06
N PRO A 263 -27.03 -58.19 21.73
CA PRO A 263 -28.19 -58.25 20.86
C PRO A 263 -28.70 -59.68 20.68
N ASP A 264 -30.03 -59.81 20.63
CA ASP A 264 -30.81 -60.54 19.61
C ASP A 264 -32.31 -60.30 19.87
#